data_AF-A0A5Y9P9W5-F1
#
_entry.id   AF-A0A5Y9P9W5-F1
#
_cell.length_a   1.000
_cell.length_b   1.000
_cell.length_c   1.000
_cell.angle_alpha   90.00
_cell.angle_beta   90.00
_cell.angle_gamma   90.00
#
_symmetry.space_group_name_H-M   'P 1'
#
loop_
_entity.id
_entity.type
_entity.pdbx_description
1 polymer ?
#
loop_
_entity_poly.entity_id
_entity_poly.type
_entity_poly.pdbx_seq_one_letter_code
_entity_poly.pdbx_strand_id
1 'polypeptide(L)' 'KLPRDKDCNDSDSSSRKSVSEKIIESIAEKQKINQEIMKIDLEIGLLRTKKGNMTAQDYDSKMRELTNKRSALKRKI' A
#
# COMPACT_ATOMS: atom_id res chain seq x y z
N LYS A 1 -38.90 -28.15 -38.38
CA LYS A 1 -38.01 -28.35 -37.21
C LYS A 1 -36.63 -27.86 -37.63
N LEU A 2 -36.18 -26.70 -37.16
CA LEU A 2 -34.80 -26.24 -37.35
C LEU A 2 -34.04 -26.52 -36.05
N PRO A 3 -32.87 -27.17 -36.07
CA PRO A 3 -32.10 -27.39 -34.87
C PRO A 3 -31.50 -26.06 -34.44
N ARG A 4 -31.75 -25.65 -33.19
CA ARG A 4 -31.01 -24.57 -32.54
C ARG A 4 -29.77 -25.19 -31.93
N ASP A 5 -28.69 -25.21 -32.69
CA ASP A 5 -27.34 -25.26 -32.14
C ASP A 5 -27.18 -23.97 -31.33
N LYS A 6 -27.40 -24.08 -30.02
CA LYS A 6 -26.90 -23.11 -29.06
C LYS A 6 -25.70 -23.77 -28.41
N ASP A 7 -24.57 -23.66 -29.12
CA ASP A 7 -23.26 -23.79 -28.51
C ASP A 7 -23.14 -22.72 -27.43
N CYS A 8 -23.42 -23.11 -26.19
CA CYS A 8 -23.07 -22.32 -25.01
C CYS A 8 -21.56 -22.38 -24.83
N ASN A 9 -20.82 -21.63 -25.65
CA ASN A 9 -19.41 -21.33 -25.44
C ASN A 9 -19.18 -19.81 -25.57
N ASP A 10 -19.54 -19.09 -24.51
CA ASP A 10 -18.80 -17.89 -24.09
C ASP A 10 -18.01 -18.34 -22.84
N SER A 11 -16.82 -18.89 -23.01
CA SER A 11 -15.55 -18.17 -23.23
C SER A 11 -15.23 -17.21 -22.08
N ASP A 12 -14.16 -17.59 -21.37
CA ASP A 12 -13.38 -16.83 -20.41
C ASP A 12 -14.02 -16.43 -19.07
N SER A 13 -13.78 -17.30 -18.09
CA SER A 13 -13.78 -17.05 -16.64
C SER A 13 -12.71 -16.01 -16.22
N SER A 14 -12.58 -14.90 -16.94
CA SER A 14 -12.00 -13.68 -16.41
C SER A 14 -13.09 -13.05 -15.54
N SER A 15 -13.10 -13.38 -14.24
CA SER A 15 -13.96 -12.71 -13.27
C SER A 15 -13.61 -11.21 -13.28
N ARG A 16 -14.29 -10.44 -14.12
CA ARG A 16 -14.16 -8.99 -14.17
C ARG A 16 -14.68 -8.47 -12.83
N LYS A 17 -13.76 -8.08 -11.95
CA LYS A 17 -14.11 -7.42 -10.69
C LYS A 17 -15.10 -6.29 -10.95
N SER A 18 -16.20 -6.31 -10.21
CA SER A 18 -17.19 -5.24 -10.18
C SER A 18 -16.55 -3.91 -9.80
N VAL A 19 -17.18 -2.80 -10.19
CA VAL A 19 -16.72 -1.45 -9.81
C VAL A 19 -16.63 -1.32 -8.28
N SER A 20 -17.58 -1.90 -7.55
CA SER A 20 -17.58 -1.95 -6.09
C SER A 20 -16.37 -2.68 -5.51
N GLU A 21 -16.00 -3.84 -6.05
CA GLU A 21 -14.81 -4.59 -5.60
C GLU A 21 -13.54 -3.79 -5.85
N LYS A 22 -13.41 -3.13 -7.01
CA LYS A 22 -12.26 -2.26 -7.31
C LYS A 22 -12.15 -1.08 -6.33
N ILE A 23 -13.27 -0.49 -5.95
CA ILE A 23 -13.29 0.62 -4.96
C ILE A 23 -12.88 0.10 -3.59
N ILE A 24 -13.41 -1.04 -3.14
CA ILE A 24 -13.08 -1.65 -1.85
C ILE A 24 -11.58 -1.97 -1.79
N GLU A 25 -11.03 -2.58 -2.85
CA GLU A 25 -9.60 -2.87 -2.96
C GLU A 25 -8.75 -1.61 -2.89
N SER A 26 -9.10 -0.56 -3.64
CA SER A 26 -8.37 0.71 -3.62
C SER A 26 -8.39 1.36 -2.23
N ILE A 27 -9.52 1.32 -1.52
CA ILE A 27 -9.62 1.84 -0.15
C ILE A 27 -8.73 1.03 0.80
N ALA A 28 -8.78 -0.30 0.72
CA ALA A 28 -7.96 -1.18 1.54
C ALA A 28 -6.46 -0.95 1.32
N GLU A 29 -6.03 -0.78 0.07
CA GLU A 29 -4.65 -0.43 -0.27
C GLU A 29 -4.22 0.91 0.34
N LYS A 30 -5.05 1.95 0.20
CA LYS A 30 -4.77 3.27 0.79
C LYS A 30 -4.71 3.22 2.32
N GLN A 31 -5.61 2.46 2.96
CA GLN A 31 -5.59 2.26 4.41
C GLN A 31 -4.30 1.57 4.87
N LYS A 32 -3.84 0.56 4.14
CA LYS A 32 -2.57 -0.11 4.43
C LYS A 32 -1.38 0.84 4.34
N ILE A 33 -1.32 1.66 3.28
CA ILE A 33 -0.24 2.67 3.13
C ILE A 33 -0.28 3.68 4.28
N ASN A 34 -1.48 4.13 4.69
CA ASN A 34 -1.64 5.04 5.82
C ASN A 34 -1.13 4.43 7.14
N GLN A 35 -1.41 3.15 7.39
CA GLN A 35 -0.90 2.45 8.57
C GLN A 35 0.63 2.36 8.56
N GLU A 36 1.25 2.09 7.40
CA GLU A 36 2.70 2.09 7.26
C GLU A 36 3.31 3.47 7.53
N ILE A 37 2.70 4.54 7.03
CA ILE A 37 3.13 5.92 7.30
C ILE A 37 3.08 6.23 8.81
N MET A 38 1.99 5.84 9.49
CA MET A 38 1.85 6.05 10.93
C MET A 38 2.94 5.34 11.73
N LYS A 39 3.28 4.10 11.33
CA LYS A 39 4.35 3.34 11.96
C LYS A 39 5.70 4.05 11.81
N ILE A 40 6.00 4.58 10.63
CA ILE A 40 7.24 5.33 10.38
C ILE A 40 7.25 6.63 11.19
N ASP A 41 6.13 7.35 11.28
CA ASP A 41 6.03 8.58 12.08
C ASP A 41 6.30 8.29 13.57
N LEU A 42 5.82 7.17 14.09
CA LEU A 42 6.14 6.70 15.45
C LEU A 42 7.63 6.36 15.60
N GLU A 43 8.22 5.63 14.64
CA GLU A 43 9.64 5.29 14.66
C GLU A 43 10.54 6.53 14.63
N ILE A 44 10.19 7.55 13.83
CA ILE A 44 10.86 8.85 13.83
C ILE A 44 10.74 9.53 15.20
N GLY A 45 9.54 9.52 15.79
CA GLY A 45 9.30 10.07 17.12
C GLY A 45 10.19 9.42 18.18
N LEU A 46 10.25 8.08 18.20
CA LEU A 46 11.10 7.30 19.10
C LEU A 46 12.60 7.51 18.84
N LEU A 47 13.01 7.71 17.59
CA LEU A 47 14.40 7.97 17.25
C LEU A 47 14.84 9.34 17.79
N ARG A 48 13.99 10.36 17.73
CA ARG A 48 14.26 11.70 18.28
C ARG A 48 14.51 11.65 19.78
N THR A 49 13.79 10.82 20.54
CA THR A 49 14.01 10.69 22.00
C THR A 49 15.33 10.00 22.33
N LYS A 50 15.86 9.17 21.42
CA LYS A 50 17.10 8.42 21.60
C LYS A 50 18.35 9.12 21.06
N LYS A 51 18.24 10.35 20.54
CA LYS A 51 19.35 11.06 19.87
C LYS A 51 20.63 11.14 20.73
N GLY A 52 20.51 11.35 22.04
CA GLY A 52 21.66 11.42 22.95
C GLY A 52 22.35 10.08 23.22
N ASN A 53 21.71 8.95 22.88
CA ASN A 53 22.22 7.60 23.11
C ASN A 53 22.77 6.94 21.83
N MET A 54 22.89 7.69 20.74
CA MET A 54 23.34 7.21 19.45
C MET A 54 24.43 8.12 18.89
N THR A 55 25.27 7.57 18.00
CA THR A 55 26.20 8.40 17.24
C THR A 55 25.40 9.34 16.31
N ALA A 56 25.95 10.52 16.03
CA ALA A 56 25.30 11.47 15.13
C ALA A 56 25.09 10.86 13.74
N GLN A 57 26.08 10.10 13.24
CA GLN A 57 26.01 9.42 11.95
C GLN A 57 24.87 8.38 11.90
N ASP A 58 24.74 7.53 12.93
CA ASP A 58 23.68 6.52 12.96
C ASP A 58 22.30 7.15 13.07
N TYR A 59 22.18 8.21 13.88
CA TYR A 59 20.94 8.96 14.03
C TYR A 59 20.52 9.59 12.69
N ASP A 60 21.43 10.30 12.02
CA ASP A 60 21.14 10.98 10.75
C ASP A 60 20.85 9.99 9.62
N SER A 61 21.57 8.87 9.58
CA SER A 61 21.33 7.79 8.62
C SER A 61 19.92 7.22 8.77
N LYS A 62 19.53 6.82 9.99
CA LYS A 62 18.19 6.27 10.25
C LYS A 62 17.08 7.30 10.04
N MET A 63 17.29 8.55 10.47
CA MET A 63 16.33 9.63 10.24
C MET A 63 16.08 9.85 8.75
N ARG A 64 17.15 9.85 7.94
CA ARG A 64 17.06 10.00 6.49
C ARG A 64 16.33 8.82 5.85
N GLU A 65 16.68 7.60 6.23
CA GLU A 65 16.03 6.39 5.73
C GLU A 65 14.52 6.41 5.99
N LEU A 66 14.12 6.68 7.24
CA LEU A 66 12.71 6.74 7.63
C LEU A 66 11.96 7.87 6.91
N THR A 67 12.57 9.05 6.80
CA THR A 67 11.98 10.20 6.09
C THR A 67 11.78 9.89 4.60
N ASN A 68 12.73 9.20 3.97
CA ASN A 68 12.64 8.78 2.57
C ASN A 68 11.54 7.73 2.38
N LYS A 69 11.46 6.72 3.24
CA LYS A 69 10.39 5.70 3.21
C LYS A 69 9.01 6.35 3.34
N ARG A 70 8.84 7.23 4.32
CA ARG A 70 7.60 8.00 4.52
C ARG A 70 7.21 8.79 3.27
N SER A 71 8.17 9.50 2.68
CA SER A 71 7.93 10.32 1.48
C SER A 71 7.60 9.48 0.25
N ALA A 72 8.20 8.29 0.12
CA ALA A 72 7.85 7.35 -0.94
C ALA A 72 6.42 6.81 -0.79
N LEU A 73 5.99 6.48 0.44
CA LEU A 73 4.63 6.01 0.70
C LEU A 73 3.58 7.12 0.47
N LYS A 74 3.85 8.35 0.91
CA LYS A 74 2.94 9.49 0.68
C LYS A 74 2.68 9.78 -0.80
N ARG A 75 3.61 9.46 -1.70
CA ARG A 75 3.44 9.61 -3.15
C ARG A 75 2.53 8.54 -3.78
N LYS A 76 2.22 7.46 -3.06
CA LYS A 76 1.35 6.37 -3.54
C LYS A 76 -0.13 6.58 -3.22
N ILE A 77 -0.46 7.64 -2.48
CA ILE A 77 -1.83 7.97 -2.06
C ILE A 77 -2.29 9.22 -2.82
#